data_AF-A0A836I1V3-F1
#
_entry.id   AF-A0A836I1V3-F1
#
_cell.length_a   1.000
_cell.length_b   1.000
_cell.length_c   1.000
_cell.angle_alpha   90.00
_cell.angle_beta   90.00
_cell.angle_gamma   90.00
#
_symmetry.space_group_name_H-M   'P 1'
#
loop_
_entity.id
_entity.type
_entity.pdbx_description
1 polymer ?
#
loop_
_entity_poly.entity_id
_entity_poly.type
_entity_poly.pdbx_seq_one_letter_code
_entity_poly.pdbx_strand_id
1 'polypeptide(L)'
;MSGTRVLIKESAMPVDMQQDCADCAAHALFTLKLREQAELAQFIKKELDMKYGGQWHCVVGHSFGSCVGHDEAFFIYFEINGIFFSMWRMDKTLEAKQVPIGNARHMEQAAA
;
A
#
# COMPACT_ATOMS: atom_id res chain seq x y z
N MET A 1 1.60 26.47 2.53
CA MET A 1 0.38 25.70 2.24
C MET A 1 -0.54 25.70 3.46
N SER A 2 -1.04 26.87 3.87
CA SER A 2 -1.87 27.01 5.09
C SER A 2 -3.32 26.65 4.76
N GLY A 3 -3.79 25.49 5.19
CA GLY A 3 -5.22 25.12 5.14
C GLY A 3 -5.55 23.68 4.75
N THR A 4 -4.58 22.89 4.28
CA THR A 4 -4.83 21.48 3.97
C THR A 4 -4.94 20.68 5.26
N ARG A 5 -6.15 20.21 5.59
CA ARG A 5 -6.39 19.34 6.73
C ARG A 5 -6.20 17.88 6.31
N VAL A 6 -5.22 17.22 6.91
CA VAL A 6 -4.98 15.79 6.75
C VAL A 6 -5.56 15.08 7.98
N LEU A 7 -6.38 14.06 7.76
CA LEU A 7 -6.99 13.26 8.83
C LEU A 7 -6.43 11.85 8.81
N ILE A 8 -5.46 11.59 9.69
CA ILE A 8 -4.90 10.25 9.88
C ILE A 8 -5.95 9.42 10.64
N LYS A 9 -6.42 8.35 10.00
CA LYS A 9 -7.43 7.44 10.57
C LYS A 9 -6.76 6.26 11.26
N GLU A 10 -5.67 5.76 10.68
CA GLU A 10 -4.90 4.66 11.24
C GLU A 10 -3.45 4.74 10.75
N SER A 11 -2.50 4.56 11.67
CA SER A 11 -1.09 4.39 11.32
C SER A 11 -0.30 3.88 12.51
N ALA A 12 0.69 3.03 12.24
CA ALA A 12 1.75 2.69 13.18
C ALA A 12 3.14 3.15 12.69
N MET A 13 3.19 4.03 11.67
CA MET A 13 4.42 4.65 11.18
C MET A 13 4.98 5.70 12.16
N PRO A 14 6.30 5.97 12.15
CA PRO A 14 6.86 7.16 12.80
C PRO A 14 6.26 8.46 12.25
N VAL A 15 6.14 9.50 13.09
CA VAL A 15 5.51 10.79 12.74
C VAL A 15 6.11 11.42 11.49
N ASP A 16 7.43 11.39 11.35
CA ASP A 16 8.11 11.97 10.17
C ASP A 16 7.70 11.26 8.87
N MET A 17 7.52 9.95 8.92
CA MET A 17 7.06 9.15 7.77
C MET A 17 5.58 9.39 7.48
N GLN A 18 4.75 9.57 8.52
CA GLN A 18 3.35 9.97 8.33
C GLN A 18 3.26 11.32 7.63
N GLN A 19 4.08 12.28 8.07
CA GLN A 19 4.15 13.62 7.47
C GLN A 19 4.62 13.57 6.02
N ASP A 20 5.64 12.77 5.71
CA ASP A 20 6.11 12.57 4.33
C ASP A 20 5.03 11.97 3.41
N CYS A 21 4.28 10.98 3.90
CA CYS A 21 3.16 10.39 3.16
C CYS A 21 2.06 11.44 2.89
N ALA A 22 1.72 12.23 3.90
CA ALA A 22 0.72 13.30 3.80
C ALA A 22 1.16 14.41 2.84
N ASP A 23 2.42 14.84 2.92
CA ASP A 23 3.00 15.88 2.07
C ASP A 23 3.10 15.40 0.61
N CYS A 24 3.46 14.14 0.38
CA CYS A 24 3.48 13.55 -0.95
C CYS A 24 2.07 13.57 -1.58
N ALA A 25 1.05 13.14 -0.84
CA ALA A 25 -0.33 13.16 -1.32
C ALA A 25 -0.86 14.60 -1.54
N ALA A 26 -0.55 15.52 -0.63
CA ALA A 26 -0.91 16.93 -0.76
C ALA A 26 -0.21 17.58 -1.97
N HIS A 27 1.06 17.27 -2.19
CA HIS A 27 1.80 17.76 -3.35
C HIS A 27 1.15 17.29 -4.66
N ALA A 28 0.82 16.00 -4.75
CA ALA A 28 0.13 15.42 -5.90
C ALA A 28 -1.23 16.10 -6.17
N LEU A 29 -2.03 16.32 -5.13
CA LEU A 29 -3.37 16.92 -5.25
C LEU A 29 -3.37 18.43 -5.57
N PHE A 30 -2.50 19.20 -4.93
CA PHE A 30 -2.58 20.67 -4.94
C PHE A 30 -1.52 21.32 -5.80
N THR A 31 -0.32 20.73 -5.88
CA THR A 31 0.79 21.29 -6.67
C THR A 31 0.74 20.75 -8.09
N LEU A 32 0.74 19.42 -8.24
CA LEU A 32 0.65 18.75 -9.54
C LEU A 32 -0.77 18.75 -10.11
N LYS A 33 -1.77 18.98 -9.24
CA LYS A 33 -3.20 19.04 -9.59
C LYS A 33 -3.71 17.75 -10.25
N LEU A 34 -3.14 16.61 -9.88
CA LEU A 34 -3.61 15.31 -10.36
C LEU A 34 -5.06 15.09 -9.90
N ARG A 35 -5.90 14.59 -10.81
CA ARG A 35 -7.34 14.38 -10.56
C ARG A 35 -7.73 12.92 -10.63
N GLU A 36 -7.06 12.15 -11.48
CA GLU A 36 -7.31 10.73 -11.62
C GLU A 36 -6.71 9.94 -10.44
N GLN A 37 -7.53 9.11 -9.78
CA GLN A 37 -7.14 8.34 -8.59
C GLN A 37 -5.98 7.39 -8.89
N ALA A 38 -5.98 6.77 -10.07
CA ALA A 38 -4.91 5.88 -10.51
C ALA A 38 -3.58 6.63 -10.70
N GLU A 39 -3.63 7.87 -11.20
CA GLU A 39 -2.44 8.70 -11.39
C GLU A 39 -1.87 9.16 -10.03
N LEU A 40 -2.74 9.57 -9.10
CA LEU A 40 -2.37 9.88 -7.72
C LEU A 40 -1.67 8.69 -7.05
N ALA A 41 -2.28 7.50 -7.13
CA ALA A 41 -1.72 6.28 -6.54
C ALA A 41 -0.35 5.92 -7.14
N GLN A 42 -0.20 6.03 -8.46
CA GLN A 42 1.07 5.75 -9.15
C GLN A 42 2.17 6.74 -8.77
N PHE A 43 1.86 8.04 -8.73
CA PHE A 43 2.81 9.08 -8.33
C PHE A 43 3.30 8.83 -6.90
N ILE A 44 2.36 8.67 -5.97
CA ILE A 44 2.64 8.45 -4.56
C ILE A 44 3.50 7.20 -4.35
N LYS A 45 3.10 6.08 -4.97
CA LYS A 45 3.84 4.83 -4.90
C LYS A 45 5.29 5.03 -5.35
N LYS A 46 5.49 5.69 -6.48
CA LYS A 46 6.82 5.95 -7.05
C LYS A 46 7.69 6.77 -6.10
N GLU A 47 7.15 7.84 -5.52
CA GLU A 47 7.90 8.69 -4.58
C GLU A 47 8.31 7.92 -3.31
N LEU A 48 7.41 7.10 -2.75
CA LEU A 48 7.71 6.28 -1.58
C LEU A 48 8.71 5.16 -1.88
N ASP A 49 8.58 4.48 -3.03
CA ASP A 49 9.57 3.50 -3.50
C ASP A 49 10.97 4.14 -3.61
N MET A 50 11.07 5.36 -4.15
CA MET A 50 12.35 6.05 -4.32
C MET A 50 12.93 6.51 -2.98
N LYS A 51 12.09 7.03 -2.07
CA LYS A 51 12.55 7.60 -0.79
C LYS A 51 12.90 6.55 0.25
N TYR A 52 12.08 5.50 0.36
CA TYR A 52 12.15 4.51 1.43
C TYR A 52 12.60 3.13 0.94
N GLY A 53 12.77 2.95 -0.37
CA GLY A 53 13.06 1.64 -0.96
C GLY A 53 11.87 0.67 -0.86
N GLY A 54 12.12 -0.58 -1.28
CA GLY A 54 11.14 -1.65 -1.21
C GLY A 54 10.06 -1.57 -2.30
N GLN A 55 8.93 -2.23 -2.05
CA GLN A 55 7.75 -2.19 -2.92
C GLN A 55 6.57 -1.68 -2.13
N TRP A 56 6.30 -0.39 -2.25
CA TRP A 56 5.10 0.24 -1.71
C TRP A 56 3.90 -0.07 -2.57
N HIS A 57 2.75 -0.05 -1.92
CA HIS A 57 1.44 -0.17 -2.50
C HIS A 57 0.64 1.06 -2.07
N CYS A 58 -0.21 1.56 -2.97
CA CYS A 58 -1.04 2.72 -2.70
C CYS A 58 -2.42 2.52 -3.33
N VAL A 59 -3.46 2.79 -2.56
CA VAL A 59 -4.85 2.87 -3.00
C VAL A 59 -5.37 4.26 -2.70
N VAL A 60 -6.03 4.86 -3.69
CA VAL A 60 -6.64 6.19 -3.59
C VAL A 60 -8.08 6.10 -4.06
N GLY A 61 -9.01 6.67 -3.32
CA GLY A 61 -10.43 6.65 -3.71
C GLY A 61 -11.34 7.44 -2.77
N HIS A 62 -12.58 7.68 -3.21
CA HIS A 62 -13.61 8.29 -2.36
C HIS A 62 -14.26 7.31 -1.39
N SER A 63 -14.23 6.01 -1.72
CA SER A 63 -14.72 4.92 -0.87
C SER A 63 -14.07 3.62 -1.31
N PHE A 64 -13.50 2.89 -0.36
CA PHE A 64 -12.98 1.54 -0.56
C PHE A 64 -12.91 0.79 0.77
N GLY A 65 -12.99 -0.53 0.70
CA GLY A 65 -12.60 -1.43 1.79
C GLY A 65 -11.26 -2.08 1.45
N SER A 66 -10.39 -2.26 2.43
CA SER A 66 -9.11 -2.94 2.27
C SER A 66 -8.88 -3.94 3.40
N CYS A 67 -8.46 -5.15 3.05
CA CYS A 67 -7.93 -6.15 3.97
C CYS A 67 -6.63 -6.67 3.36
N VAL A 68 -5.49 -6.19 3.87
CA VAL A 68 -4.18 -6.43 3.28
C VAL A 68 -3.20 -6.86 4.35
N GLY A 69 -2.28 -7.75 4.01
CA GLY A 69 -1.07 -7.96 4.81
C GLY A 69 -0.15 -6.76 4.64
N HIS A 70 0.46 -6.30 5.73
CA HIS A 70 1.44 -5.23 5.71
C HIS A 70 2.43 -5.39 6.86
N ASP A 71 3.60 -4.78 6.70
CA ASP A 71 4.53 -4.58 7.81
C ASP A 71 3.91 -3.51 8.75
N GLU A 72 3.85 -3.79 10.06
CA GLU A 72 3.10 -2.97 11.02
C GLU A 72 3.62 -1.52 11.03
N ALA A 73 4.94 -1.35 11.01
CA ALA A 73 5.57 -0.02 11.03
C ALA A 73 5.44 0.77 9.72
N PHE A 74 4.82 0.21 8.68
CA PHE A 74 4.78 0.78 7.33
C PHE A 74 3.38 0.70 6.73
N PHE A 75 2.38 1.03 7.54
CA PHE A 75 0.99 1.20 7.13
C PHE A 75 0.43 2.57 7.56
N ILE A 76 -0.25 3.24 6.64
CA ILE A 76 -0.99 4.46 6.93
C ILE A 76 -2.27 4.53 6.11
N TYR A 77 -3.34 4.94 6.77
CA TYR A 77 -4.63 5.24 6.20
C TYR A 77 -5.09 6.63 6.65
N PHE A 78 -5.32 7.52 5.70
CA PHE A 78 -5.71 8.90 5.98
C PHE A 78 -6.62 9.48 4.90
N GLU A 79 -7.13 10.68 5.17
CA GLU A 79 -8.03 11.41 4.29
C GLU A 79 -7.55 12.86 4.07
N ILE A 80 -7.69 13.34 2.84
CA ILE A 80 -7.57 14.75 2.46
C ILE A 80 -8.81 15.13 1.65
N ASN A 81 -9.62 16.06 2.16
CA ASN A 81 -10.81 16.59 1.47
C ASN A 81 -11.76 15.51 0.89
N GLY A 82 -12.05 14.45 1.66
CA GLY A 82 -12.94 13.37 1.21
C GLY A 82 -12.33 12.40 0.18
N ILE A 83 -11.02 12.49 -0.06
CA ILE A 83 -10.25 11.48 -0.78
C ILE A 83 -9.44 10.70 0.25
N PHE A 84 -9.58 9.39 0.22
CA PHE A 84 -8.92 8.47 1.13
C PHE A 84 -7.69 7.88 0.46
N PHE A 85 -6.64 7.69 1.28
CA PHE A 85 -5.34 7.19 0.88
C PHE A 85 -4.98 6.04 1.81
N SER A 86 -4.68 4.88 1.26
CA SER A 86 -4.09 3.76 1.98
C SER A 86 -2.74 3.45 1.34
N MET A 87 -1.66 3.53 2.12
CA MET A 87 -0.30 3.21 1.66
C MET A 87 0.30 2.19 2.61
N TRP A 88 0.93 1.17 2.03
CA TRP A 88 1.60 0.16 2.82
C TRP A 88 2.75 -0.50 2.07
N ARG A 89 3.62 -1.16 2.81
CA ARG A 89 4.61 -2.08 2.24
C ARG A 89 4.45 -3.47 2.85
N MET A 90 4.92 -4.49 2.12
CA MET A 90 5.18 -5.82 2.67
C MET A 90 6.65 -6.14 2.45
N ASP A 91 7.33 -6.60 3.50
CA ASP A 91 8.69 -7.07 3.35
C ASP A 91 8.68 -8.44 2.65
N LYS A 92 9.42 -8.57 1.55
CA LYS A 92 9.45 -9.80 0.77
C LYS A 92 10.52 -10.74 1.32
N THR A 93 10.18 -11.47 2.37
CA THR A 93 10.71 -12.84 2.54
C THR A 93 9.68 -13.82 2.00
N LEU A 94 9.38 -13.74 0.70
CA LEU A 94 8.67 -14.81 0.01
C LEU A 94 9.73 -15.72 -0.60
N GLU A 95 10.07 -16.80 0.09
CA GLU A 95 10.77 -17.91 -0.54
C GLU A 95 9.90 -18.45 -1.67
N ALA A 96 10.43 -18.43 -2.90
CA ALA A 96 9.77 -19.08 -4.03
C ALA A 96 9.70 -20.58 -3.74
N LYS A 97 8.52 -21.08 -3.39
CA LYS A 97 8.27 -22.51 -3.23
C LYS A 97 7.80 -23.08 -4.55
N GLN A 98 8.60 -23.99 -5.11
CA GLN A 98 8.15 -24.82 -6.21
C GLN A 98 7.00 -25.69 -5.71
N VAL A 99 5.80 -25.50 -6.26
CA VAL A 99 4.68 -26.41 -6.02
C VAL A 99 4.78 -27.52 -7.08
N PRO A 100 4.99 -28.79 -6.69
CA PRO A 100 4.93 -29.89 -7.64
C PRO A 100 3.49 -30.04 -8.13
N ILE A 101 3.30 -29.96 -9.45
CA ILE A 101 2.03 -30.34 -10.07
C ILE A 101 2.09 -31.86 -10.28
N GLY A 102 1.52 -32.61 -9.34
CA GLY A 102 1.44 -34.08 -9.39
C GLY A 102 -0.01 -34.56 -9.37
N ASN A 103 -0.36 -35.43 -10.32
CA ASN A 103 -1.62 -36.19 -10.30
C ASN A 103 -1.58 -37.18 -9.14
N ALA A 104 -1.96 -36.73 -7.94
CA ALA A 104 -2.22 -37.63 -6.82
C ALA A 104 -3.60 -38.30 -6.99
N ARG A 105 -3.72 -39.13 -8.02
CA ARG A 105 -4.68 -40.24 -8.05
C ARG A 105 -3.99 -41.43 -8.69
N HIS A 106 -3.99 -42.54 -7.96
CA HIS A 106 -3.41 -43.84 -8.26
C HIS A 106 -1.96 -44.04 -7.86
N MET A 107 -1.77 -44.29 -6.56
CA MET A 107 -1.02 -45.47 -6.10
C MET A 107 -1.36 -45.74 -4.63
N GLU A 108 -2.56 -46.27 -4.41
CA GLU A 108 -2.79 -47.17 -3.29
C GLU A 108 -2.98 -48.56 -3.92
N GLN A 109 -1.87 -49.24 -4.15
CA GLN A 109 -1.85 -50.66 -4.49
C GLN A 109 -1.38 -51.45 -3.27
N ALA A 110 -2.24 -52.39 -2.88
CA ALA A 110 -1.90 -53.70 -2.36
C ALA A 110 -1.06 -53.73 -1.07
N ALA A 111 -1.77 -53.75 0.06
CA ALA A 111 -1.35 -54.48 1.24
C ALA A 111 -2.52 -55.30 1.79
N ALA A 112 -2.75 -56.47 1.18
CA ALA A 112 -3.27 -57.72 1.78
C ALA A 112 -3.48 -58.76 0.66
#